data_AF-A0AAW7VKZ6-F1
#
_entry.id   AF-A0AAW7VKZ6-F1
#
_cell.length_a   1.000
_cell.length_b   1.000
_cell.length_c   1.000
_cell.angle_alpha   90.00
_cell.angle_beta   90.00
_cell.angle_gamma   90.00
#
_symmetry.space_group_name_H-M   'P 1'
#
loop_
_entity.id
_entity.type
_entity.pdbx_description
1 polymer ?
#
loop_
_entity_poly.entity_id
_entity_poly.type
_entity_poly.pdbx_seq_one_letter_code
_entity_poly.pdbx_strand_id
1 'polypeptide(L)'
;LSPLPGTASAGVVAEGGITGGADTESIAELLDRLLYVRRNPPVGGALHDYVIWAREVAGVSRAWAWDAWHGPGTVGLAWLYGDR
;
A
#
# COMPACT_ATOMS: atom_id res chain seq x y z
N LEU A 1 10.33 30.07 -16.85
CA LEU A 1 9.05 29.39 -17.17
C LEU A 1 7.93 30.19 -16.51
N SER A 2 7.00 30.75 -17.29
CA SER A 2 5.81 31.47 -16.78
C SER A 2 4.56 30.61 -16.98
N PRO A 3 3.60 30.63 -16.05
CA PRO A 3 2.38 29.84 -16.18
C PRO A 3 1.52 30.29 -17.36
N LEU A 4 0.61 29.42 -17.80
CA LEU A 4 -0.39 29.77 -18.80
C LEU A 4 -1.24 30.95 -18.30
N PRO A 5 -1.61 31.89 -19.20
CA PRO A 5 -2.49 33.00 -18.85
C PRO A 5 -3.75 32.52 -18.13
N GLY A 6 -4.09 33.16 -17.00
CA GLY A 6 -5.23 32.79 -16.16
C GLY A 6 -4.95 31.75 -15.07
N THR A 7 -3.73 31.19 -14.99
CA THR A 7 -3.33 30.26 -13.93
C THR A 7 -2.39 30.94 -12.94
N ALA A 8 -2.68 30.83 -11.64
CA ALA A 8 -1.78 31.33 -10.60
C ALA A 8 -0.46 30.54 -10.59
N SER A 9 0.67 31.22 -10.37
CA SER A 9 1.99 30.58 -10.24
C SER A 9 2.22 29.94 -8.86
N ALA A 10 1.35 30.22 -7.90
CA ALA A 10 1.42 29.72 -6.53
C ALA A 10 0.22 28.81 -6.23
N GLY A 11 0.50 27.62 -5.72
CA GLY A 11 -0.51 26.72 -5.15
C GLY A 11 -0.74 27.05 -3.67
N VAL A 12 -2.01 27.06 -3.24
CA VAL A 12 -2.37 27.25 -1.82
C VAL A 12 -2.81 25.91 -1.26
N VAL A 13 -2.20 25.50 -0.14
CA VAL A 13 -2.62 24.31 0.61
C VAL A 13 -3.70 24.75 1.62
N ALA A 14 -4.81 24.02 1.68
CA ALA A 14 -5.86 24.27 2.66
C ALA A 14 -5.36 24.01 4.10
N GLU A 15 -6.09 24.48 5.10
CA GLU A 15 -5.72 24.40 6.52
C GLU A 15 -5.35 22.97 6.98
N GLY A 16 -5.98 21.95 6.40
CA GLY A 16 -5.71 20.54 6.69
C GLY A 16 -4.36 20.01 6.17
N GLY A 17 -3.59 20.79 5.42
CA GLY A 17 -2.29 20.38 4.90
C GLY A 17 -2.35 19.30 3.83
N ILE A 18 -1.18 18.78 3.45
CA ILE A 18 -1.05 17.57 2.63
C ILE A 18 -0.94 16.38 3.60
N THR A 19 -1.88 15.44 3.51
CA THR A 19 -1.97 14.28 4.40
C THR A 19 -2.03 12.98 3.61
N GLY A 20 -2.00 11.83 4.30
CA GLY A 20 -2.02 10.51 3.65
C GLY A 20 -0.65 9.97 3.22
N GLY A 21 0.44 10.69 3.55
CA GLY A 21 1.79 10.16 3.44
C GLY A 21 2.07 9.05 4.46
N ALA A 22 3.06 8.23 4.15
CA ALA A 22 3.70 7.30 5.08
C ALA A 22 5.20 7.58 5.08
N ASP A 23 5.86 7.19 6.17
CA ASP A 23 7.31 7.29 6.25
C ASP A 23 7.99 6.42 5.18
N THR A 24 9.22 6.80 4.83
CA THR A 24 10.03 6.02 3.90
C THR A 24 10.21 4.60 4.43
N GLU A 25 9.85 3.61 3.60
CA GLU A 25 10.02 2.19 3.92
C GLU A 25 11.46 1.90 4.35
N SER A 26 11.61 1.23 5.50
CA SER A 26 12.94 0.86 5.98
C SER A 26 13.55 -0.26 5.14
N ILE A 27 14.88 -0.38 5.15
CA ILE A 27 15.58 -1.47 4.43
C ILE A 27 15.12 -2.84 4.93
N ALA A 28 14.81 -2.98 6.23
CA ALA A 28 14.34 -4.23 6.81
C ALA A 28 12.94 -4.62 6.29
N GLU A 29 12.01 -3.65 6.22
CA GLU A 29 10.67 -3.87 5.68
C GLU A 29 10.71 -4.19 4.18
N LEU A 30 11.53 -3.45 3.42
CA LEU A 30 11.78 -3.72 2.00
C LEU A 30 12.31 -5.14 1.79
N LEU A 31 13.30 -5.56 2.59
CA LEU A 31 13.87 -6.90 2.50
C LEU A 31 12.83 -7.97 2.82
N ASP A 32 12.03 -7.78 3.87
CA ASP A 32 10.98 -8.72 4.24
C ASP A 32 9.93 -8.86 3.12
N ARG A 33 9.48 -7.74 2.56
CA ARG A 33 8.53 -7.71 1.43
C ARG A 33 9.10 -8.42 0.21
N LEU A 34 10.36 -8.15 -0.13
CA LEU A 34 11.04 -8.77 -1.27
C LEU A 34 11.21 -10.28 -1.07
N LEU A 35 11.61 -10.72 0.12
CA LEU A 35 11.74 -12.15 0.44
C LEU A 35 10.40 -12.86 0.39
N TYR A 36 9.31 -12.19 0.81
CA TYR A 36 7.97 -12.74 0.71
C TYR A 36 7.56 -12.98 -0.74
N VAL A 37 7.73 -11.99 -1.63
CA VAL A 37 7.43 -12.12 -3.07
C VAL A 37 8.28 -13.22 -3.71
N ARG A 38 9.56 -13.30 -3.35
CA ARG A 38 10.45 -14.34 -3.89
C ARG A 38 10.05 -15.75 -3.48
N ARG A 39 9.56 -15.93 -2.24
CA ARG A 39 9.09 -17.23 -1.73
C ARG A 39 7.70 -17.58 -2.26
N ASN A 40 6.89 -16.58 -2.61
CA ASN A 40 5.53 -16.73 -3.09
C ASN A 40 5.36 -16.00 -4.43
N PRO A 41 5.84 -16.57 -5.54
CA PRO A 41 5.69 -15.96 -6.86
C PRO A 41 4.21 -15.67 -7.17
N PRO A 42 3.90 -14.49 -7.75
CA PRO A 42 2.52 -14.10 -7.97
C PRO A 42 1.85 -14.94 -9.06
N VAL A 43 0.62 -15.37 -8.81
CA VAL A 43 -0.15 -16.22 -9.75
C VAL A 43 -1.51 -15.64 -10.13
N GLY A 44 -1.84 -14.44 -9.66
CA GLY A 44 -3.00 -13.65 -10.11
C GLY A 44 -4.32 -13.97 -9.42
N GLY A 45 -4.31 -14.65 -8.26
CA GLY A 45 -5.52 -14.94 -7.50
C GLY A 45 -5.37 -15.90 -6.33
N ALA A 46 -4.16 -16.35 -6.00
CA ALA A 46 -3.93 -17.13 -4.78
C ALA A 46 -3.93 -16.22 -3.55
N LEU A 47 -4.14 -16.79 -2.35
CA LEU A 47 -4.19 -16.01 -1.10
C LEU A 47 -2.95 -15.14 -0.88
N HIS A 48 -1.76 -15.64 -1.25
CA HIS A 48 -0.53 -14.86 -1.11
C HIS A 48 -0.49 -13.64 -2.04
N ASP A 49 -1.21 -13.65 -3.16
CA ASP A 49 -1.30 -12.49 -4.07
C ASP A 49 -1.99 -11.31 -3.37
N TYR A 50 -3.07 -11.58 -2.63
CA TYR A 50 -3.78 -10.55 -1.85
C TYR A 50 -2.88 -9.95 -0.75
N VAL A 51 -2.05 -10.77 -0.12
CA VAL A 51 -1.06 -10.29 0.85
C VAL A 51 0.00 -9.41 0.17
N ILE A 52 0.48 -9.80 -1.02
CA ILE A 52 1.44 -9.00 -1.80
C ILE A 52 0.83 -7.65 -2.14
N TRP A 53 -0.36 -7.63 -2.72
CA TRP A 53 -1.05 -6.39 -3.11
C TRP A 53 -1.28 -5.46 -1.92
N ALA A 54 -1.71 -6.00 -0.77
CA ALA A 54 -1.89 -5.21 0.44
C ALA A 54 -0.58 -4.55 0.91
N ARG A 55 0.55 -5.25 0.78
CA ARG A 55 1.87 -4.77 1.19
C ARG A 55 2.53 -3.81 0.18
N GLU A 56 1.93 -3.59 -0.99
CA GLU A 56 2.36 -2.53 -1.92
C GLU A 56 1.88 -1.15 -1.47
N VAL A 57 0.88 -1.10 -0.58
CA VAL A 57 0.36 0.16 -0.02
C VAL A 57 1.32 0.69 1.04
N ALA A 58 1.79 1.93 0.84
CA ALA A 58 2.68 2.59 1.76
C ALA A 58 2.09 2.65 3.18
N GLY A 59 2.91 2.28 4.17
CA GLY A 59 2.51 2.20 5.58
C GLY A 59 1.95 0.84 6.02
N VAL A 60 1.65 -0.11 5.12
CA VAL A 60 1.23 -1.46 5.50
C VAL A 60 2.44 -2.32 5.84
N SER A 61 2.61 -2.65 7.12
CA SER A 61 3.75 -3.47 7.58
C SER A 61 3.47 -4.98 7.48
N ARG A 62 2.22 -5.39 7.71
CA ARG A 62 1.81 -6.80 7.74
C ARG A 62 0.42 -6.96 7.14
N ALA A 63 0.18 -8.10 6.49
CA ALA A 63 -1.12 -8.46 5.93
C ALA A 63 -1.35 -9.98 5.97
N TRP A 64 -2.62 -10.38 6.00
CA TRP A 64 -3.09 -11.75 6.05
C TRP A 64 -4.31 -11.92 5.17
N ALA A 65 -4.38 -13.05 4.47
CA ALA A 65 -5.52 -13.39 3.61
C ALA A 65 -6.08 -14.78 3.98
N TRP A 66 -7.40 -14.92 3.90
CA TRP A 66 -8.12 -16.17 4.15
C TRP A 66 -9.11 -16.46 3.03
N ASP A 67 -9.23 -17.74 2.65
CA ASP A 67 -10.21 -18.19 1.67
C ASP A 67 -11.58 -18.38 2.31
N ALA A 68 -12.62 -18.15 1.52
CA ALA A 68 -14.03 -18.32 1.86
C ALA A 68 -14.48 -17.66 3.17
N TRP A 69 -13.91 -16.51 3.53
CA TRP A 69 -14.17 -15.81 4.80
C TRP A 69 -15.67 -15.55 5.06
N HIS A 70 -16.44 -15.22 4.03
CA HIS A 70 -17.90 -15.09 4.06
C HIS A 70 -18.60 -16.06 3.10
N GLY A 71 -18.01 -17.24 2.87
CA GLY A 71 -18.52 -18.26 1.95
C GLY A 71 -17.75 -18.36 0.62
N PRO A 72 -18.08 -19.34 -0.24
CA PRO A 72 -17.36 -19.61 -1.48
C PRO A 72 -17.26 -18.37 -2.39
N GLY A 73 -16.08 -18.12 -2.95
CA GLY A 73 -15.83 -16.96 -3.83
C GLY A 73 -15.53 -15.64 -3.10
N THR A 74 -15.32 -15.69 -1.77
CA THR A 74 -14.91 -14.52 -0.98
C THR A 74 -13.49 -14.69 -0.45
N VAL A 75 -12.74 -13.59 -0.35
CA VAL A 75 -11.43 -13.54 0.28
C VAL A 75 -11.49 -12.54 1.42
N GLY A 76 -11.09 -12.98 2.62
CA GLY A 76 -10.89 -12.09 3.76
C GLY A 76 -9.47 -11.52 3.71
N LEU A 77 -9.33 -10.21 3.89
CA LEU A 77 -8.03 -9.53 3.93
C LEU A 77 -7.97 -8.66 5.19
N ALA A 78 -6.91 -8.83 5.98
CA ALA A 78 -6.60 -7.97 7.12
C ALA A 78 -5.17 -7.46 7.01
N TRP A 79 -4.91 -6.27 7.53
CA TRP A 79 -3.59 -5.65 7.53
C TRP A 79 -3.36 -4.79 8.75
N LEU A 80 -2.09 -4.50 9.01
CA LEU A 80 -1.64 -3.63 10.08
C LEU A 80 -0.77 -2.53 9.49
N TYR A 81 -1.06 -1.28 9.87
CA TYR A 81 -0.17 -0.16 9.59
C TYR A 81 1.04 -0.25 10.51
N GLY A 82 2.25 -0.02 9.97
CA GLY A 82 3.46 0.13 10.78
C GLY A 82 3.34 1.28 11.77
N ASP A 83 4.21 1.29 12.78
CA ASP A 83 4.27 2.36 13.78
C ASP A 83 4.40 3.70 13.07
N ARG A 84 3.46 4.61 13.38
CA ARG A 84 3.47 6.02 13.00
C ARG A 84 4.11 6.85 14.10
#